data_AF-A0A923DY51-F1
#
_entry.id   AF-A0A923DY51-F1
#
_cell.length_a   1.000
_cell.length_b   1.000
_cell.length_c   1.000
_cell.angle_alpha   90.00
_cell.angle_beta   90.00
_cell.angle_gamma   90.00
#
_symmetry.space_group_name_H-M   'P 1'
#
loop_
_entity.id
_entity.type
_entity.pdbx_description
1 polymer ?
#
loop_
_entity_poly.entity_id
_entity_poly.type
_entity_poly.pdbx_seq_one_letter_code
_entity_poly.pdbx_strand_id
1 'polypeptide(L)'
;MNKPRIITGFDRYRNTELDVKAKFIVDSMTGNPNFDMPLPPLADITAATTAYIEALSNAEGGGKSQIAIKDKARLQLEGLLNKLALYVEAYGKSDEVVLLSSGFSLAKTVTPVGVLPKPDGFTVQPKEKGTINLKLSAIRGANSYLFEYRVLGDEAWIISVQSKSSLSLTNLQSGSQYEFRVAGIGSATTRIYSDEVRSFVL
;
A
#
# COMPACT_ATOMS: atom_id res chain seq x y z
N MET A 1 0.07 15.82 -6.80
CA MET A 1 -0.40 14.65 -7.58
C MET A 1 0.51 13.47 -7.25
N ASN A 2 -0.03 12.27 -7.06
CA ASN A 2 0.79 11.08 -6.86
C ASN A 2 1.52 10.77 -8.17
N LYS A 3 2.84 10.71 -8.14
CA LYS A 3 3.65 10.38 -9.32
C LYS A 3 3.51 8.87 -9.63
N PRO A 4 3.34 8.48 -10.90
CA PRO A 4 3.36 7.07 -11.28
C PRO A 4 4.72 6.47 -10.90
N ARG A 5 4.70 5.22 -10.42
CA ARG A 5 5.88 4.50 -9.93
C ARG A 5 5.93 3.12 -10.59
N ILE A 6 7.10 2.68 -11.01
CA ILE A 6 7.32 1.35 -11.58
C ILE A 6 7.35 0.28 -10.47
N ILE A 7 6.79 -0.89 -10.75
CA ILE A 7 6.89 -2.06 -9.88
C ILE A 7 8.23 -2.77 -10.11
N THR A 8 9.03 -2.87 -9.04
CA THR A 8 10.38 -3.48 -9.02
C THR A 8 10.46 -4.78 -8.18
N GLY A 9 9.31 -5.33 -7.78
CA GLY A 9 9.24 -6.58 -7.01
C GLY A 9 9.36 -7.84 -7.88
N PHE A 10 10.49 -8.00 -8.58
CA PHE A 10 10.74 -9.14 -9.47
C PHE A 10 10.92 -10.47 -8.72
N ASP A 11 11.33 -10.41 -7.46
CA ASP A 11 11.46 -11.55 -6.54
C ASP A 11 10.15 -12.35 -6.38
N ARG A 12 9.01 -11.68 -6.56
CA ARG A 12 7.68 -12.28 -6.40
C ARG A 12 7.21 -13.10 -7.60
N TYR A 13 7.85 -12.94 -8.76
CA TYR A 13 7.47 -13.67 -9.97
C TYR A 13 7.91 -15.13 -9.86
N ARG A 14 7.06 -16.06 -10.27
CA ARG A 14 7.49 -17.45 -10.49
C ARG A 14 8.55 -17.50 -11.58
N ASN A 15 9.32 -18.58 -11.66
CA ASN A 15 10.44 -18.65 -12.61
C ASN A 15 10.01 -18.41 -14.07
N THR A 16 8.93 -19.06 -14.51
CA THR A 16 8.39 -18.89 -15.87
C THR A 16 7.78 -17.51 -16.09
N GLU A 17 7.18 -16.90 -15.06
CA GLU A 17 6.61 -15.55 -15.16
C GLU A 17 7.70 -14.48 -15.26
N LEU A 18 8.84 -14.67 -14.56
CA LEU A 18 9.98 -13.76 -14.66
C LEU A 18 10.58 -13.78 -16.07
N ASP A 19 10.71 -14.97 -16.68
CA ASP A 19 11.15 -15.10 -18.08
C ASP A 19 10.25 -14.28 -19.03
N VAL A 20 8.95 -14.54 -19.01
CA VAL A 20 7.98 -13.83 -19.86
C VAL A 20 8.05 -12.32 -19.64
N LYS A 21 8.16 -11.88 -18.38
CA LYS A 21 8.25 -10.46 -18.06
C LYS A 21 9.55 -9.82 -18.55
N ALA A 22 10.69 -10.51 -18.40
CA ALA A 22 11.99 -9.99 -18.83
C ALA A 22 12.06 -9.85 -20.35
N LYS A 23 11.62 -10.87 -21.10
CA LYS A 23 11.50 -10.81 -22.57
C LYS A 23 10.64 -9.63 -23.02
N PHE A 24 9.46 -9.47 -22.43
CA PHE A 24 8.56 -8.38 -22.77
C PHE A 24 9.19 -6.99 -22.53
N ILE A 25 9.93 -6.81 -21.45
CA ILE A 25 10.66 -5.56 -21.18
C ILE A 25 11.76 -5.33 -22.22
N VAL A 26 12.54 -6.37 -22.57
CA VAL A 26 13.59 -6.27 -23.60
C VAL A 26 12.99 -5.87 -24.95
N ASP A 27 11.90 -6.52 -25.36
CA ASP A 27 11.20 -6.22 -26.61
C ASP A 27 10.65 -4.78 -26.61
N SER A 28 10.04 -4.35 -25.51
CA SER A 28 9.45 -3.01 -25.37
C SER A 28 10.49 -1.88 -25.35
N MET A 29 11.70 -2.17 -24.87
CA MET A 29 12.81 -1.21 -24.83
C MET A 29 13.60 -1.17 -26.14
N THR A 30 13.52 -2.22 -26.95
CA THR A 30 14.26 -2.30 -28.22
C THR A 30 13.74 -1.25 -29.20
N GLY A 31 14.57 -0.27 -29.53
CA GLY A 31 14.20 0.82 -30.44
C GLY A 31 13.18 1.80 -29.87
N ASN A 32 12.99 1.83 -28.54
CA ASN A 32 12.06 2.77 -27.91
C ASN A 32 12.65 4.20 -27.90
N PRO A 33 12.03 5.16 -28.62
CA PRO A 33 12.58 6.52 -28.77
C PRO A 33 12.51 7.35 -27.48
N ASN A 34 11.79 6.87 -26.46
CA ASN A 34 11.78 7.54 -25.16
C ASN A 34 12.99 7.18 -24.29
N PHE A 35 13.72 6.12 -24.67
CA PHE A 35 14.76 5.48 -23.86
C PHE A 35 15.96 5.09 -24.74
N ASP A 36 16.50 6.05 -25.48
CA ASP A 36 17.53 5.84 -26.51
C ASP A 36 18.86 5.28 -25.97
N MET A 37 19.17 5.54 -24.69
CA MET A 37 20.42 5.11 -24.06
C MET A 37 20.14 4.50 -22.69
N PRO A 38 19.61 3.26 -22.66
CA PRO A 38 19.24 2.60 -21.42
C PRO A 38 20.46 2.34 -20.55
N LEU A 39 20.31 2.56 -19.25
CA LEU A 39 21.32 2.27 -18.24
C LEU A 39 20.71 1.32 -17.20
N PRO A 40 21.18 0.07 -17.05
CA PRO A 40 22.28 -0.56 -17.80
C PRO A 40 21.93 -0.79 -19.28
N PRO A 41 22.94 -0.98 -20.16
CA PRO A 41 22.73 -1.26 -21.57
C PRO A 41 21.75 -2.41 -21.79
N LEU A 42 20.85 -2.27 -22.77
CA LEU A 42 19.85 -3.29 -23.08
C LEU A 42 20.48 -4.64 -23.47
N ALA A 43 21.68 -4.60 -24.06
CA ALA A 43 22.46 -5.79 -24.38
C ALA A 43 22.80 -6.65 -23.15
N ASP A 44 23.14 -6.01 -22.01
CA ASP A 44 23.46 -6.73 -20.76
C ASP A 44 22.22 -7.43 -20.20
N ILE A 45 21.06 -6.78 -20.30
CA ILE A 45 19.77 -7.32 -19.84
C ILE A 45 19.33 -8.46 -20.75
N THR A 46 19.54 -8.32 -22.06
CA THR A 46 19.26 -9.38 -23.05
C THR A 46 20.13 -10.61 -22.76
N ALA A 47 21.43 -10.43 -22.55
CA ALA A 47 22.35 -11.52 -22.21
C ALA A 47 21.96 -12.20 -20.89
N ALA A 48 21.63 -11.43 -19.85
CA ALA A 48 21.18 -11.99 -18.57
C ALA A 48 19.85 -12.74 -18.68
N THR A 49 18.93 -12.27 -19.54
CA THR A 49 17.65 -12.92 -19.82
C THR A 49 17.87 -14.28 -20.49
N THR A 50 18.70 -14.34 -21.53
CA THR A 50 19.07 -15.61 -22.20
C THR A 50 19.73 -16.58 -21.24
N ALA A 51 20.72 -16.12 -20.45
CA ALA A 51 21.40 -16.96 -19.46
C ALA A 51 20.44 -17.51 -18.39
N TYR A 52 19.46 -16.70 -17.96
CA TYR A 52 18.44 -17.16 -17.01
C TYR A 52 17.53 -18.23 -17.62
N ILE A 53 17.09 -18.07 -18.87
CA ILE A 53 16.23 -19.04 -19.57
C ILE A 53 16.96 -20.38 -19.77
N GLU A 54 18.21 -20.34 -20.20
CA GLU A 54 19.04 -21.55 -20.35
C GLU A 54 19.23 -22.25 -19.01
N ALA A 55 19.55 -21.50 -17.94
CA ALA A 55 19.69 -22.06 -16.61
C ALA A 55 18.38 -22.61 -16.05
N LEU A 56 17.24 -21.99 -16.38
CA LEU A 56 15.91 -22.46 -16.01
C LEU A 56 15.61 -23.82 -16.66
N SER A 57 15.86 -23.95 -17.97
CA SER A 57 15.68 -25.22 -18.69
C SER A 57 16.61 -26.31 -18.16
N ASN A 58 17.88 -26.02 -17.91
CA ASN A 58 18.84 -26.99 -17.35
C ASN A 58 18.51 -27.43 -15.92
N ALA A 59 17.76 -26.63 -15.17
CA ALA A 59 17.29 -26.99 -13.84
C ALA A 59 16.07 -27.93 -13.88
N GLU A 60 15.36 -28.04 -15.01
CA GLU A 60 14.26 -29.01 -15.18
C GLU A 60 14.82 -30.44 -15.18
N GLY A 61 14.59 -31.17 -14.09
CA GLY A 61 15.19 -32.49 -13.88
C GLY A 61 16.66 -32.46 -13.44
N GLY A 62 17.23 -31.28 -13.22
CA GLY A 62 18.60 -31.08 -12.75
C GLY A 62 18.79 -31.30 -11.24
N GLY A 63 20.05 -31.49 -10.83
CA GLY A 63 20.42 -31.62 -9.42
C GLY A 63 20.62 -30.26 -8.72
N LYS A 64 21.05 -30.29 -7.44
CA LYS A 64 21.28 -29.09 -6.62
C LYS A 64 22.20 -28.05 -7.27
N SER A 65 23.18 -28.50 -8.09
CA SER A 65 24.10 -27.61 -8.80
C SER A 65 23.39 -26.76 -9.85
N GLN A 66 22.54 -27.36 -10.70
CA GLN A 66 21.78 -26.66 -11.73
C GLN A 66 20.77 -25.67 -11.12
N ILE A 67 20.15 -26.04 -10.00
CA ILE A 67 19.28 -25.14 -9.23
C ILE A 67 20.05 -23.91 -8.75
N ALA A 68 21.25 -24.09 -8.18
CA ALA A 68 22.09 -22.99 -7.71
C ALA A 68 22.55 -22.06 -8.86
N ILE A 69 22.83 -22.62 -10.04
CA ILE A 69 23.18 -21.84 -11.23
C ILE A 69 21.99 -20.98 -11.69
N LYS A 70 20.78 -21.57 -11.75
CA LYS A 70 19.55 -20.84 -12.07
C LYS A 70 19.27 -19.73 -11.05
N ASP A 71 19.42 -19.98 -9.76
CA ASP A 71 19.19 -18.97 -8.71
C ASP A 71 20.19 -17.81 -8.82
N LYS A 72 21.46 -18.10 -9.12
CA LYS A 72 22.47 -17.07 -9.41
C LYS A 72 22.10 -16.23 -10.63
N ALA A 73 21.70 -16.87 -11.73
CA ALA A 73 21.28 -16.17 -12.95
C ALA A 73 20.04 -15.30 -12.71
N ARG A 74 19.08 -15.80 -11.91
CA ARG A 74 17.90 -15.06 -11.50
C ARG A 74 18.25 -13.78 -10.75
N LEU A 75 19.10 -13.87 -9.72
CA LEU A 75 19.52 -12.70 -8.93
C LEU A 75 20.22 -11.65 -9.79
N GLN A 76 21.04 -12.08 -10.76
CA GLN A 76 21.68 -11.17 -11.71
C GLN A 76 20.66 -10.45 -12.59
N LEU A 77 19.69 -11.18 -13.15
CA LEU A 77 18.63 -10.62 -13.98
C LEU A 77 17.76 -9.63 -13.19
N GLU A 78 17.31 -10.00 -12.01
CA GLU A 78 16.51 -9.12 -11.12
C GLU A 78 17.28 -7.83 -10.79
N GLY A 79 18.57 -7.93 -10.50
CA GLY A 79 19.43 -6.79 -10.24
C GLY A 79 19.54 -5.84 -11.44
N LEU A 80 19.65 -6.36 -12.66
CA LEU A 80 19.70 -5.56 -13.87
C LEU A 80 18.34 -4.93 -14.21
N LEU A 81 17.25 -5.67 -14.10
CA LEU A 81 15.89 -5.15 -14.30
C LEU A 81 15.55 -4.04 -13.30
N ASN A 82 16.00 -4.16 -12.05
CA ASN A 82 15.84 -3.10 -11.04
C ASN A 82 16.61 -1.83 -11.40
N LYS A 83 17.86 -1.95 -11.88
CA LYS A 83 18.62 -0.78 -12.35
C LYS A 83 17.98 -0.15 -13.58
N LEU A 84 17.48 -0.95 -14.51
CA LEU A 84 16.75 -0.43 -15.68
C LEU A 84 15.48 0.29 -15.27
N ALA A 85 14.71 -0.25 -14.31
CA ALA A 85 13.52 0.41 -13.78
C ALA A 85 13.84 1.81 -13.23
N LEU A 86 14.94 1.95 -12.49
CA LEU A 86 15.38 3.26 -11.98
C LEU A 86 15.69 4.24 -13.11
N TYR A 87 16.33 3.77 -14.18
CA TYR A 87 16.54 4.58 -15.37
C TYR A 87 15.22 4.99 -16.02
N VAL A 88 14.30 4.05 -16.26
CA VAL A 88 12.99 4.34 -16.86
C VAL A 88 12.21 5.35 -16.01
N GLU A 89 12.20 5.21 -14.68
CA GLU A 89 11.57 6.19 -13.77
C GLU A 89 12.21 7.58 -13.87
N ALA A 90 13.54 7.66 -13.94
CA ALA A 90 14.26 8.92 -14.00
C ALA A 90 14.05 9.67 -15.33
N TYR A 91 14.05 8.94 -16.45
CA TYR A 91 13.98 9.52 -17.79
C TYR A 91 12.57 9.58 -18.37
N GLY A 92 11.61 8.83 -17.81
CA GLY A 92 10.20 8.83 -18.21
C GLY A 92 9.39 10.04 -17.74
N LYS A 93 10.02 11.02 -17.08
CA LYS A 93 9.44 12.34 -16.72
C LYS A 93 8.10 12.30 -15.97
N SER A 94 7.80 11.22 -15.24
CA SER A 94 6.49 10.97 -14.62
C SER A 94 5.30 10.93 -15.60
N ASP A 95 5.56 10.73 -16.89
CA ASP A 95 4.54 10.55 -17.92
C ASP A 95 4.15 9.07 -17.97
N GLU A 96 2.88 8.79 -17.65
CA GLU A 96 2.36 7.43 -17.57
C GLU A 96 2.47 6.68 -18.91
N VAL A 97 2.23 7.36 -20.03
CA VAL A 97 2.31 6.75 -21.37
C VAL A 97 3.75 6.41 -21.72
N VAL A 98 4.67 7.33 -21.42
CA VAL A 98 6.11 7.10 -21.64
C VAL A 98 6.60 5.94 -20.78
N LEU A 99 6.26 5.91 -19.49
CA LEU A 99 6.66 4.83 -18.59
C LEU A 99 6.08 3.48 -19.03
N LEU A 100 4.81 3.41 -19.44
CA LEU A 100 4.20 2.16 -19.91
C LEU A 100 4.83 1.64 -21.21
N SER A 101 5.37 2.53 -22.06
CA SER A 101 6.06 2.12 -23.29
C SER A 101 7.31 1.26 -23.06
N SER A 102 7.89 1.30 -21.86
CA SER A 102 9.06 0.50 -21.48
C SER A 102 8.75 -0.99 -21.19
N GLY A 103 7.47 -1.37 -21.17
CA GLY A 103 7.02 -2.71 -20.81
C GLY A 103 6.98 -2.98 -19.29
N PHE A 104 7.40 -2.02 -18.45
CA PHE A 104 7.25 -2.11 -17.00
C PHE A 104 5.79 -1.90 -16.58
N SER A 105 5.42 -2.51 -15.45
CA SER A 105 4.10 -2.33 -14.86
C SER A 105 4.13 -1.18 -13.84
N LEU A 106 3.11 -0.34 -13.84
CA LEU A 106 2.99 0.75 -12.87
C LEU A 106 2.24 0.32 -11.61
N ALA A 107 2.70 0.83 -10.48
CA ALA A 107 2.03 0.69 -9.21
C ALA A 107 0.70 1.45 -9.23
N LYS A 108 -0.33 0.85 -8.63
CA LYS A 108 -1.63 1.49 -8.52
C LYS A 108 -1.48 2.82 -7.78
N THR A 109 -1.90 3.90 -8.44
CA THR A 109 -1.95 5.22 -7.83
C THR A 109 -3.08 5.22 -6.78
N VAL A 110 -2.74 5.46 -5.51
CA VAL A 110 -3.78 5.64 -4.48
C VAL A 110 -4.43 6.99 -4.75
N THR A 111 -5.70 6.98 -5.16
CA THR A 111 -6.50 8.21 -5.20
C THR A 111 -6.94 8.53 -3.78
N PRO A 112 -6.58 9.71 -3.23
CA PRO A 112 -7.12 10.16 -1.95
C PRO A 112 -8.65 10.10 -2.01
N VAL A 113 -9.28 9.49 -1.00
CA VAL A 113 -10.76 9.36 -0.93
C VAL A 113 -11.43 10.72 -0.69
N GLY A 114 -10.64 11.79 -0.51
CA GLY A 114 -11.13 13.13 -0.19
C GLY A 114 -11.50 13.25 1.28
N VAL A 115 -12.37 14.20 1.59
CA VAL A 115 -12.95 14.35 2.92
C VAL A 115 -13.85 13.14 3.19
N LEU A 116 -13.61 12.47 4.32
CA LEU A 116 -14.42 11.30 4.71
C LEU A 116 -15.84 11.73 5.08
N PRO A 117 -16.86 10.89 4.80
CA PRO A 117 -18.23 11.18 5.19
C PRO A 117 -18.38 11.22 6.71
N LYS A 118 -19.47 11.86 7.17
CA LYS A 118 -19.91 11.79 8.56
C LYS A 118 -20.07 10.32 9.00
N PRO A 119 -19.54 9.92 10.16
CA PRO A 119 -19.75 8.57 10.68
C PRO A 119 -21.22 8.23 10.89
N ASP A 120 -21.60 7.03 10.44
CA ASP A 120 -22.95 6.48 10.58
C ASP A 120 -22.97 5.31 11.57
N GLY A 121 -24.13 5.05 12.17
CA GLY A 121 -24.32 3.96 13.13
C GLY A 121 -23.46 4.07 14.38
N PHE A 122 -23.12 5.29 14.81
CA PHE A 122 -22.35 5.49 16.05
C PHE A 122 -23.21 5.16 17.27
N THR A 123 -22.81 4.13 18.00
CA THR A 123 -23.50 3.65 19.21
C THR A 123 -22.59 3.73 20.43
N VAL A 124 -23.16 4.18 21.54
CA VAL A 124 -22.53 4.23 22.87
C VAL A 124 -23.29 3.26 23.78
N GLN A 125 -22.61 2.25 24.30
CA GLN A 125 -23.22 1.21 25.13
C GLN A 125 -22.47 1.09 26.46
N PRO A 126 -23.08 1.53 27.58
CA PRO A 126 -22.60 1.20 28.91
C PRO A 126 -22.53 -0.31 29.11
N LYS A 127 -21.50 -0.76 29.84
CA LYS A 127 -21.28 -2.18 30.15
C LYS A 127 -21.22 -2.39 31.67
N GLU A 128 -20.09 -2.85 32.17
CA GLU A 128 -19.82 -2.95 33.60
C GLU A 128 -19.35 -1.60 34.16
N LYS A 129 -19.10 -1.58 35.47
CA LYS A 129 -18.72 -0.38 36.20
C LYS A 129 -17.52 0.32 35.55
N GLY A 130 -17.69 1.59 35.18
CA GLY A 130 -16.62 2.40 34.58
C GLY A 130 -16.30 2.05 33.12
N THR A 131 -17.15 1.27 32.43
CA THR A 131 -16.88 0.77 31.07
C THR A 131 -17.96 1.19 30.08
N ILE A 132 -17.54 1.74 28.94
CA ILE A 132 -18.39 2.08 27.79
C ILE A 132 -17.80 1.50 26.51
N ASN A 133 -18.64 0.81 25.73
CA ASN A 133 -18.31 0.37 24.39
C ASN A 133 -18.83 1.36 23.34
N LEU A 134 -17.92 1.83 22.50
CA LEU A 134 -18.18 2.68 21.34
C LEU A 134 -18.06 1.83 20.07
N LYS A 135 -19.00 2.00 19.13
CA LYS A 135 -18.96 1.31 17.84
C LYS A 135 -19.57 2.17 16.75
N LEU A 136 -19.05 2.09 15.54
CA LEU A 136 -19.62 2.72 14.35
C LEU A 136 -19.52 1.79 13.13
N SER A 137 -20.25 2.13 12.08
CA SER A 137 -20.07 1.53 10.76
C SER A 137 -18.69 1.90 10.19
N ALA A 138 -18.00 0.93 9.59
CA ALA A 138 -16.68 1.17 9.02
C ALA A 138 -16.78 2.15 7.84
N ILE A 139 -15.92 3.18 7.83
CA ILE A 139 -15.90 4.22 6.80
C ILE A 139 -14.89 3.83 5.72
N ARG A 140 -15.35 3.68 4.48
CA ARG A 140 -14.48 3.37 3.34
C ARG A 140 -13.43 4.47 3.16
N GLY A 141 -12.15 4.10 3.18
CA GLY A 141 -11.03 5.04 3.05
C GLY A 141 -10.53 5.64 4.37
N ALA A 142 -11.13 5.28 5.51
CA ALA A 142 -10.56 5.58 6.82
C ALA A 142 -9.42 4.60 7.14
N ASN A 143 -8.27 5.14 7.54
CA ASN A 143 -7.12 4.39 8.05
C ASN A 143 -7.22 4.18 9.57
N SER A 144 -7.91 5.10 10.25
CA SER A 144 -8.17 5.06 11.69
C SER A 144 -9.39 5.92 12.04
N TYR A 145 -9.78 5.89 13.31
CA TYR A 145 -10.91 6.60 13.87
C TYR A 145 -10.45 7.40 15.08
N LEU A 146 -10.87 8.66 15.14
CA LEU A 146 -10.64 9.59 16.22
C LEU A 146 -11.86 9.58 17.14
N PHE A 147 -11.78 8.87 18.26
CA PHE A 147 -12.81 8.89 19.29
C PHE A 147 -12.51 10.03 20.26
N GLU A 148 -13.51 10.84 20.54
CA GLU A 148 -13.44 11.92 21.52
C GLU A 148 -14.54 11.74 22.55
N TYR A 149 -14.18 11.90 23.81
CA TYR A 149 -15.11 11.83 24.93
C TYR A 149 -14.74 12.78 26.06
N ARG A 150 -15.73 13.23 26.82
CA ARG A 150 -15.53 14.12 27.97
C ARG A 150 -16.68 13.97 28.96
N VAL A 151 -16.47 14.37 30.21
CA VAL A 151 -17.58 14.50 31.16
C VAL A 151 -18.49 15.64 30.67
N LEU A 152 -19.80 15.46 30.78
CA LEU A 152 -20.76 16.47 30.34
C LEU A 152 -20.53 17.78 31.10
N GLY A 153 -20.23 18.85 30.36
CA GLY A 153 -19.93 20.18 30.91
C GLY A 153 -18.44 20.52 30.90
N ASP A 154 -17.54 19.55 30.73
CA ASP A 154 -16.12 19.82 30.57
C ASP A 154 -15.83 20.47 29.20
N GLU A 155 -14.83 21.34 29.14
CA GLU A 155 -14.43 21.97 27.88
C GLU A 155 -13.50 21.08 27.04
N ALA A 156 -12.63 20.31 27.70
CA ALA A 156 -11.59 19.53 27.05
C ALA A 156 -12.07 18.13 26.64
N TRP A 157 -11.85 17.77 25.37
CA TRP A 157 -12.07 16.42 24.87
C TRP A 157 -10.87 15.53 25.14
N ILE A 158 -11.12 14.33 25.67
CA ILE A 158 -10.15 13.26 25.74
C ILE A 158 -10.15 12.52 24.40
N ILE A 159 -8.98 12.33 23.83
CA ILE A 159 -8.80 11.78 22.49
C ILE A 159 -8.25 10.35 22.56
N SER A 160 -8.84 9.44 21.77
CA SER A 160 -8.30 8.10 21.53
C SER A 160 -8.36 7.75 20.04
N VAL A 161 -7.22 7.37 19.47
CA VAL A 161 -7.11 6.98 18.06
C VAL A 161 -7.04 5.46 17.94
N GLN A 162 -7.92 4.87 17.12
CA GLN A 162 -8.00 3.42 16.93
C GLN A 162 -8.05 3.07 15.44
N SER A 163 -7.45 1.95 15.04
CA SER A 163 -7.59 1.43 13.67
C SER A 163 -8.95 0.75 13.43
N LYS A 164 -9.61 0.30 14.50
CA LYS A 164 -10.91 -0.39 14.45
C LYS A 164 -12.07 0.60 14.58
N SER A 165 -13.19 0.28 13.95
CA SER A 165 -14.46 1.03 14.09
C SER A 165 -15.19 0.74 15.41
N SER A 166 -14.42 0.52 16.48
CA SER A 166 -14.91 0.23 17.82
C SER A 166 -13.82 0.51 18.86
N LEU A 167 -14.23 0.93 20.05
CA LEU A 167 -13.35 1.19 21.19
C LEU A 167 -14.08 0.80 22.49
N SER A 168 -13.39 0.12 23.40
CA SER A 168 -13.84 -0.06 24.78
C SER A 168 -13.08 0.91 25.66
N LEU A 169 -13.80 1.84 26.27
CA LEU A 169 -13.27 2.76 27.27
C LEU A 169 -13.49 2.14 28.66
N THR A 170 -12.45 2.11 29.47
CA THR A 170 -12.47 1.60 30.85
C THR A 170 -12.00 2.68 31.83
N ASN A 171 -12.20 2.45 33.12
CA ASN A 171 -11.83 3.37 34.21
C ASN A 171 -12.49 4.76 34.10
N LEU A 172 -13.70 4.83 33.54
CA LEU A 172 -14.51 6.04 33.55
C LEU A 172 -15.19 6.25 34.91
N GLN A 173 -15.53 7.50 35.24
CA GLN A 173 -16.19 7.82 36.51
C GLN A 173 -17.65 7.35 36.49
N SER A 174 -17.96 6.30 37.26
CA SER A 174 -19.32 5.79 37.46
C SER A 174 -20.27 6.87 37.98
N GLY A 175 -21.52 6.84 37.51
CA GLY A 175 -22.56 7.80 37.86
C GLY A 175 -22.43 9.15 37.15
N SER A 176 -21.37 9.38 36.38
CA SER A 176 -21.19 10.61 35.60
C SER A 176 -21.74 10.45 34.19
N GLN A 177 -22.31 11.53 33.65
CA GLN A 177 -22.74 11.59 32.26
C GLN A 177 -21.57 12.06 31.40
N TYR A 178 -21.33 11.36 30.29
CA TYR A 178 -20.30 11.70 29.32
C TYR A 178 -20.93 12.04 27.97
N GLU A 179 -20.21 12.84 27.18
CA GLU A 179 -20.49 13.13 25.79
C GLU A 179 -19.42 12.49 24.90
N PHE A 180 -19.84 11.91 23.78
CA PHE A 180 -19.01 11.14 22.87
C PHE A 180 -19.21 11.60 21.43
N ARG A 181 -18.12 11.67 20.66
CA ARG A 181 -18.16 11.83 19.20
C ARG A 181 -17.01 11.08 18.56
N VAL A 182 -17.16 10.76 17.28
CA VAL A 182 -16.11 10.08 16.51
C VAL A 182 -15.94 10.74 15.15
N ALA A 183 -14.75 10.72 14.57
CA ALA A 183 -14.49 11.09 13.19
C ALA A 183 -13.59 10.04 12.51
N GLY A 184 -13.76 9.86 11.19
CA GLY A 184 -12.81 9.09 10.39
C GLY A 184 -11.52 9.86 10.14
N ILE A 185 -10.38 9.16 10.16
CA ILE A 185 -9.07 9.68 9.75
C ILE A 185 -8.71 9.01 8.42
N GLY A 186 -8.55 9.82 7.38
CA GLY A 186 -8.15 9.39 6.04
C GLY A 186 -7.07 10.30 5.46
N SER A 187 -6.97 10.34 4.14
CA SER A 187 -5.98 11.15 3.41
C SER A 187 -6.22 12.67 3.51
N ALA A 188 -7.48 13.11 3.70
CA ALA A 188 -7.78 14.53 3.89
C ALA A 188 -7.48 14.96 5.33
N THR A 189 -7.16 16.24 5.54
CA THR A 189 -6.92 16.82 6.88
C THR A 189 -8.22 17.17 7.61
N THR A 190 -9.27 17.52 6.88
CA THR A 190 -10.60 17.84 7.43
C THR A 190 -11.21 16.63 8.15
N ARG A 191 -11.85 16.89 9.29
CA ARG A 191 -12.60 15.89 10.09
C ARG A 191 -14.06 16.27 10.13
N ILE A 192 -14.94 15.34 9.75
CA ILE A 192 -16.38 15.45 9.94
C ILE A 192 -16.73 14.47 11.07
N TYR A 193 -17.22 15.00 12.18
CA TYR A 193 -17.60 14.20 13.36
C TYR A 193 -19.02 13.67 13.24
N SER A 194 -19.30 12.56 13.94
CA SER A 194 -20.65 12.07 14.20
C SER A 194 -21.47 13.11 14.96
N ASP A 195 -22.77 12.87 15.08
CA ASP A 195 -23.55 13.54 16.12
C ASP A 195 -22.98 13.19 17.50
N GLU A 196 -23.08 14.14 18.43
CA GLU A 196 -22.67 13.96 19.81
C GLU A 196 -23.70 13.09 20.52
N VAL A 197 -23.24 11.98 21.11
CA VAL A 197 -24.08 11.04 21.85
C VAL A 197 -23.75 11.14 23.32
N ARG A 198 -24.76 11.20 24.17
CA ARG A 198 -24.60 11.27 25.64
C ARG A 198 -25.02 9.97 26.28
N SER A 199 -24.24 9.53 27.28
CA SER A 199 -24.57 8.35 28.06
C SER A 199 -24.04 8.47 29.49
N PHE A 200 -24.79 7.90 30.43
CA PHE A 200 -24.28 7.67 31.79
C PHE A 200 -23.30 6.49 31.79
N VAL A 201 -22.25 6.62 32.61
CA VAL A 201 -21.35 5.51 32.95
C VAL A 201 -21.91 4.79 34.17
N LEU A 202 -22.00 3.46 34.09
CA LEU A 202 -22.45 2.60 35.19
C LEU A 202 -21.40 2.49 36.32
#